data_AF-A0A2T7PQW8-F1
#
_entry.id   AF-A0A2T7PQW8-F1
#
_cell.length_a   1.000
_cell.length_b   1.000
_cell.length_c   1.000
_cell.angle_alpha   90.00
_cell.angle_beta   90.00
_cell.angle_gamma   90.00
#
_symmetry.space_group_name_H-M   'P 1'
#
loop_
_entity.id
_entity.type
_entity.pdbx_description
1 polymer ?
#
loop_
_entity_poly.entity_id
_entity_poly.type
_entity_poly.pdbx_seq_one_letter_code
_entity_poly.pdbx_strand_id
1 'polypeptide(L)'
;MALADDSQTTGGATMLEDSQEWRDVQSCRLQLQNIISADTCCGDFQQEIHQLLGRLCAVNFFSEAQLVASLPDLQMLWQISRHNTLSNLRAVLADLISQDEHVQLFQNLLRRMLDCDISPKLCKSISDCGVLVTLLHLLAQVIKTSDFVLDEKKHFLVKAFLGILHNAVRNCADCKGILLETGTMHILPQLFTAASPMVKAKSLMVASYLVNEKENEVLNSSDDTISFIVQVLADSTKSKNHTSSKYGMNCLEIMKGLNNIAMNDANKVKIVSAGGLKLFAMLLVSENQEEQELSALSVWTLAFASPVKGRIIQEPGLVEGLKNLIKGKHTSGGHYARGALWELFHGHDIVEKTALDTNIPHIMISYQWDAQGIMSKVKDMLMQAGYKVWMDVEHMTGSTLEAMALAVERAAVVLVCMSEKYKSSANCRTESEYVFRLRKDIIPLRVQSGYRPDGWLGMLVGTRLYFDFSSEKHMQSNLSKLLRELANRGKIHPVASEVKEIDAINEKIQTSEKSLTSSDPTGKKEAQQVGAKQLPMVTRDLITERWGQQEVAKWLTDNKLGQFVDRFATIDGPLLLEMRRVRKAAPEFFYRTLQQDLHMDLSAALRFSQCLGKLV
;
A
#
# COMPACT_ATOMS: atom_id res chain seq x y z
N MET A 1 -75.60 -25.79 -18.64
CA MET A 1 -74.44 -25.71 -17.72
C MET A 1 -73.25 -25.20 -18.50
N ALA A 2 -73.14 -23.88 -18.56
CA ALA A 2 -72.05 -23.15 -19.18
C ALA A 2 -71.89 -21.81 -18.43
N LEU A 3 -70.62 -21.49 -18.13
CA LEU A 3 -69.92 -20.20 -18.14
C LEU A 3 -70.59 -18.93 -17.56
N ALA A 4 -69.86 -18.25 -16.65
CA ALA A 4 -69.79 -16.80 -16.34
C ALA A 4 -69.32 -16.65 -14.87
N ASP A 5 -68.48 -15.71 -14.44
CA ASP A 5 -67.70 -14.64 -15.05
C ASP A 5 -66.70 -14.16 -13.96
N ASP A 6 -65.49 -13.80 -14.36
CA ASP A 6 -64.38 -13.42 -13.47
C ASP A 6 -64.05 -11.96 -13.78
N SER A 7 -64.71 -11.01 -13.11
CA SER A 7 -64.59 -9.58 -13.45
C SER A 7 -64.82 -8.62 -12.27
N GLN A 8 -64.08 -8.74 -11.16
CA GLN A 8 -63.96 -7.64 -10.18
C GLN A 8 -62.62 -7.59 -9.43
N THR A 9 -61.49 -7.32 -10.10
CA THR A 9 -60.26 -6.81 -9.42
C THR A 9 -59.37 -5.96 -10.34
N THR A 10 -59.92 -4.97 -11.04
CA THR A 10 -59.10 -3.98 -11.81
C THR A 10 -59.60 -2.54 -11.66
N GLY A 11 -60.17 -2.18 -10.51
CA GLY A 11 -60.70 -0.83 -10.24
C GLY A 11 -59.80 0.08 -9.39
N GLY A 12 -58.71 -0.43 -8.79
CA GLY A 12 -57.94 0.33 -7.79
C GLY A 12 -56.67 1.02 -8.29
N ALA A 13 -56.09 0.58 -9.40
CA ALA A 13 -54.77 1.05 -9.85
C ALA A 13 -54.81 2.28 -10.78
N THR A 14 -55.92 2.50 -11.50
CA THR A 14 -56.03 3.56 -12.52
C THR A 14 -56.56 4.90 -11.99
N MET A 15 -57.04 4.98 -10.74
CA MET A 15 -57.46 6.25 -10.14
C MET A 15 -56.36 6.96 -9.32
N LEU A 16 -55.18 6.33 -9.15
CA LEU A 16 -54.08 6.91 -8.37
C LEU A 16 -53.06 7.69 -9.21
N GLU A 17 -52.91 7.38 -10.50
CA GLU A 17 -51.94 8.03 -11.39
C GLU A 17 -52.29 9.48 -11.72
N ASP A 18 -53.53 9.92 -11.49
CA ASP A 18 -53.99 11.28 -11.73
C ASP A 18 -54.24 12.11 -10.45
N SER A 19 -53.93 11.54 -9.28
CA SER A 19 -54.03 12.26 -8.01
C SER A 19 -52.95 13.34 -7.87
N GLN A 20 -53.29 14.47 -7.25
CA GLN A 20 -52.35 15.57 -7.01
C GLN A 20 -51.16 15.09 -6.17
N GLU A 21 -51.41 14.14 -5.28
CA GLU A 21 -50.45 13.53 -4.37
C GLU A 21 -49.47 12.59 -5.09
N TRP A 22 -49.90 11.85 -6.13
CA TRP A 22 -49.00 11.05 -6.97
C TRP A 22 -48.10 11.92 -7.84
N ARG A 23 -48.63 13.04 -8.34
CA ARG A 23 -47.85 14.06 -9.06
C ARG A 23 -46.80 14.69 -8.15
N ASP A 24 -47.11 14.88 -6.86
CA ASP A 24 -46.15 15.38 -5.87
C ASP A 24 -45.03 14.36 -5.55
N VAL A 25 -45.33 13.06 -5.50
CA VAL A 25 -44.32 11.99 -5.35
C VAL A 25 -43.40 11.88 -6.56
N GLN A 26 -43.95 11.93 -7.78
CA GLN A 26 -43.13 11.95 -9.00
C GLN A 26 -42.33 13.26 -9.14
N SER A 27 -42.88 14.38 -8.68
CA SER A 27 -42.18 15.67 -8.59
C SER A 27 -40.99 15.60 -7.62
N CYS A 28 -41.18 15.04 -6.41
CA CYS A 28 -40.11 14.84 -5.44
C CYS A 28 -39.01 13.89 -5.96
N ARG A 29 -39.40 12.83 -6.69
CA ARG A 29 -38.47 11.90 -7.35
C ARG A 29 -37.64 12.59 -8.43
N LEU A 30 -38.27 13.42 -9.27
CA LEU A 30 -37.60 14.16 -10.34
C LEU A 30 -36.68 15.25 -9.77
N GLN A 31 -37.08 15.91 -8.68
CA GLN A 31 -36.26 16.87 -7.95
C GLN A 31 -35.03 16.21 -7.30
N LEU A 32 -35.19 15.05 -6.65
CA LEU A 32 -34.07 14.26 -6.13
C LEU A 32 -33.10 13.84 -7.25
N GLN A 33 -33.59 13.42 -8.41
CA GLN A 33 -32.75 13.07 -9.55
C GLN A 33 -32.01 14.29 -10.14
N ASN A 34 -32.66 15.46 -10.18
CA ASN A 34 -32.05 16.71 -10.64
C ASN A 34 -31.01 17.26 -9.64
N ILE A 35 -31.23 17.11 -8.34
CA ILE A 35 -30.30 17.48 -7.27
C ILE A 35 -29.06 16.57 -7.27
N ILE A 36 -29.25 15.26 -7.52
CA ILE A 36 -28.15 14.28 -7.63
C ILE A 36 -27.33 14.49 -8.92
N SER A 37 -27.89 15.12 -9.94
CA SER A 37 -27.22 15.38 -11.22
C SER A 37 -26.66 16.81 -11.34
N ALA A 38 -27.01 17.72 -10.44
CA ALA A 38 -26.45 19.06 -10.35
C ALA A 38 -25.26 19.07 -9.37
N ASP A 39 -24.06 19.07 -9.92
CA ASP A 39 -22.75 18.89 -9.27
C ASP A 39 -22.32 20.09 -8.38
N THR A 40 -23.18 20.56 -7.46
CA THR A 40 -22.91 21.72 -6.60
C THR A 40 -23.12 21.42 -5.11
N CYS A 41 -22.01 21.16 -4.42
CA CYS A 41 -21.92 21.08 -2.96
C CYS A 41 -22.03 22.48 -2.32
N CYS A 42 -23.14 22.77 -1.65
CA CYS A 42 -23.31 23.91 -0.73
C CYS A 42 -24.14 23.44 0.48
N GLY A 43 -23.98 24.10 1.65
CA GLY A 43 -24.65 23.76 2.91
C GLY A 43 -26.18 23.68 2.87
N ASP A 44 -26.83 24.24 1.84
CA ASP A 44 -28.28 24.10 1.60
C ASP A 44 -28.70 22.68 1.15
N PHE A 45 -27.76 21.87 0.65
CA PHE A 45 -27.98 20.51 0.14
C PHE A 45 -28.42 19.51 1.24
N GLN A 46 -27.87 19.64 2.44
CA GLN A 46 -28.29 18.83 3.60
C GLN A 46 -29.70 19.20 4.05
N GLN A 47 -30.09 20.47 3.94
CA GLN A 47 -31.40 20.97 4.38
C GLN A 47 -32.50 20.61 3.37
N GLU A 48 -32.21 20.62 2.07
CA GLU A 48 -33.13 20.18 1.01
C GLU A 48 -33.37 18.67 1.02
N ILE A 49 -32.33 17.84 1.21
CA ILE A 49 -32.51 16.39 1.37
C ILE A 49 -33.33 16.10 2.64
N HIS A 50 -33.12 16.85 3.73
CA HIS A 50 -33.88 16.69 4.97
C HIS A 50 -35.36 17.06 4.80
N GLN A 51 -35.66 18.14 4.06
CA GLN A 51 -37.04 18.54 3.73
C GLN A 51 -37.73 17.57 2.76
N LEU A 52 -37.03 17.07 1.75
CA LEU A 52 -37.57 16.08 0.79
C LEU A 52 -37.85 14.74 1.45
N LEU A 53 -36.95 14.28 2.34
CA LEU A 53 -37.16 13.07 3.13
C LEU A 53 -38.31 13.25 4.14
N GLY A 54 -38.44 14.43 4.76
CA GLY A 54 -39.58 14.77 5.62
C GLY A 54 -40.92 14.78 4.88
N ARG A 55 -40.96 15.29 3.64
CA ARG A 55 -42.18 15.28 2.80
C ARG A 55 -42.57 13.88 2.34
N LEU A 56 -41.60 13.00 2.05
CA LEU A 56 -41.85 11.59 1.73
C LEU A 56 -42.35 10.79 2.95
N CYS A 57 -41.94 11.17 4.16
CA CYS A 57 -42.42 10.57 5.41
C CYS A 57 -43.84 11.02 5.78
N ALA A 58 -44.26 12.23 5.38
CA ALA A 58 -45.58 12.78 5.67
C ALA A 58 -46.74 12.16 4.85
N VAL A 59 -46.45 11.46 3.74
CA VAL A 59 -47.49 10.85 2.89
C VAL A 59 -47.71 9.40 3.32
N ASN A 60 -48.63 9.23 4.25
CA ASN A 60 -48.94 8.02 5.00
C ASN A 60 -49.77 6.99 4.18
N PHE A 61 -49.30 6.56 3.01
CA PHE A 61 -50.13 5.75 2.10
C PHE A 61 -49.40 4.65 1.32
N PHE A 62 -48.67 3.74 1.99
CA PHE A 62 -48.54 2.34 1.54
C PHE A 62 -48.21 1.42 2.72
N SER A 63 -48.79 0.22 2.76
CA SER A 63 -48.24 -0.84 3.61
C SER A 63 -46.89 -1.30 3.04
N GLU A 64 -45.93 -1.67 3.90
CA GLU A 64 -44.56 -2.08 3.54
C GLU A 64 -44.55 -3.16 2.43
N ALA A 65 -45.58 -4.00 2.37
CA ALA A 65 -45.76 -5.03 1.34
C ALA A 65 -46.11 -4.49 -0.06
N GLN A 66 -46.83 -3.35 -0.15
CA GLN A 66 -47.25 -2.76 -1.42
C GLN A 66 -46.13 -1.95 -2.09
N LEU A 67 -45.24 -1.34 -1.30
CA LEU A 67 -44.06 -0.63 -1.79
C LEU A 67 -43.00 -1.60 -2.34
N VAL A 68 -42.88 -2.78 -1.72
CA VAL A 68 -41.96 -3.87 -2.14
C VAL A 68 -42.45 -4.59 -3.40
N ALA A 69 -43.76 -4.66 -3.63
CA ALA A 69 -44.35 -5.28 -4.83
C ALA A 69 -44.25 -4.42 -6.10
N SER A 70 -44.02 -3.12 -5.96
CA SER A 70 -44.02 -2.14 -7.07
C SER A 70 -42.63 -1.70 -7.53
N LEU A 71 -41.57 -2.15 -6.84
CA LEU A 71 -40.17 -1.78 -7.13
C LEU A 71 -39.28 -3.05 -7.13
N PRO A 72 -38.92 -3.58 -8.33
CA PRO A 72 -38.15 -4.82 -8.47
C PRO A 72 -36.81 -4.83 -7.72
N ASP A 73 -36.16 -3.67 -7.60
CA ASP A 73 -34.88 -3.51 -6.91
C ASP A 73 -34.99 -3.68 -5.37
N LEU A 74 -36.16 -3.40 -4.78
CA LEU A 74 -36.43 -3.58 -3.35
C LEU A 74 -36.82 -5.01 -2.99
N GLN A 75 -37.35 -5.78 -3.95
CA GLN A 75 -37.72 -7.18 -3.75
C GLN A 75 -36.48 -8.07 -3.52
N MET A 76 -35.36 -7.74 -4.18
CA MET A 76 -34.06 -8.40 -3.98
C MET A 76 -33.47 -8.08 -2.58
N LEU A 77 -33.58 -6.81 -2.15
CA LEU A 77 -33.12 -6.34 -0.83
C LEU A 77 -33.97 -6.92 0.32
N TRP A 78 -35.27 -7.11 0.09
CA TRP A 78 -36.18 -7.71 1.08
C TRP A 78 -35.85 -9.18 1.38
N GLN A 79 -35.46 -9.96 0.36
CA GLN A 79 -35.08 -11.37 0.53
C GLN A 79 -33.74 -11.54 1.29
N ILE A 80 -32.81 -10.60 1.15
CA ILE A 80 -31.49 -10.63 1.81
C ILE A 80 -31.60 -10.24 3.30
N SER A 81 -32.54 -9.38 3.67
CA SER A 81 -32.71 -8.88 5.05
C SER A 81 -33.17 -9.93 6.08
N ARG A 82 -33.51 -11.15 5.65
CA ARG A 82 -34.21 -12.16 6.46
C ARG A 82 -33.32 -12.98 7.40
N HIS A 83 -32.01 -12.75 7.44
CA HIS A 83 -31.10 -13.44 8.37
C HIS A 83 -30.89 -12.65 9.67
N ASN A 84 -31.51 -13.13 10.76
CA ASN A 84 -31.22 -12.99 12.20
C ASN A 84 -30.83 -11.62 12.82
N THR A 85 -30.89 -10.51 12.08
CA THR A 85 -30.33 -9.21 12.52
C THR A 85 -31.41 -8.22 13.02
N LEU A 86 -32.68 -8.47 12.70
CA LEU A 86 -33.78 -7.50 12.85
C LEU A 86 -34.35 -7.36 14.27
N SER A 87 -34.36 -8.42 15.07
CA SER A 87 -34.94 -8.39 16.43
C SER A 87 -34.10 -7.56 17.40
N ASN A 88 -32.77 -7.65 17.28
CA ASN A 88 -31.86 -7.02 18.23
C ASN A 88 -31.76 -5.51 17.99
N LEU A 89 -31.79 -5.06 16.73
CA LEU A 89 -31.73 -3.65 16.33
C LEU A 89 -32.90 -2.81 16.88
N ARG A 90 -34.13 -3.37 16.86
CA ARG A 90 -35.34 -2.71 17.39
C ARG A 90 -35.26 -2.46 18.90
N ALA A 91 -34.70 -3.41 19.65
CA ALA A 91 -34.56 -3.28 21.10
C ALA A 91 -33.43 -2.30 21.47
N VAL A 92 -32.33 -2.25 20.70
CA VAL A 92 -31.18 -1.35 20.94
C VAL A 92 -31.59 0.11 20.92
N LEU A 93 -32.35 0.48 19.91
CA LEU A 93 -32.66 1.87 19.61
C LEU A 93 -33.92 2.36 20.34
N ALA A 94 -34.68 1.45 20.96
CA ALA A 94 -35.73 1.80 21.91
C ALA A 94 -35.19 2.25 23.28
N ASP A 95 -34.00 1.79 23.69
CA ASP A 95 -33.36 2.17 24.96
C ASP A 95 -32.46 3.43 24.84
N LEU A 96 -32.13 3.84 23.61
CA LEU A 96 -31.14 4.87 23.30
C LEU A 96 -31.74 6.22 22.88
N ILE A 97 -33.01 6.49 23.22
CA ILE A 97 -33.81 7.75 23.08
C ILE A 97 -35.21 7.40 22.53
N SER A 98 -36.20 8.24 22.88
CA SER A 98 -37.66 8.13 22.74
C SER A 98 -38.22 7.63 21.40
N GLN A 99 -39.54 7.43 21.35
CA GLN A 99 -40.34 7.15 20.13
C GLN A 99 -40.29 8.29 19.11
N ASP A 100 -39.11 8.52 18.56
CA ASP A 100 -38.73 9.66 17.76
C ASP A 100 -38.45 9.20 16.33
N GLU A 101 -39.05 9.91 15.37
CA GLU A 101 -38.95 9.66 13.93
C GLU A 101 -37.49 9.66 13.45
N HIS A 102 -36.63 10.45 14.11
CA HIS A 102 -35.19 10.51 13.89
C HIS A 102 -34.46 9.17 14.18
N VAL A 103 -34.95 8.39 15.15
CA VAL A 103 -34.35 7.10 15.52
C VAL A 103 -34.70 6.03 14.48
N GLN A 104 -35.92 6.04 13.95
CA GLN A 104 -36.32 5.14 12.86
C GLN A 104 -35.58 5.47 11.56
N LEU A 105 -35.37 6.76 11.28
CA LEU A 105 -34.56 7.20 10.16
C LEU A 105 -33.11 6.71 10.28
N PHE A 106 -32.51 6.83 11.47
CA PHE A 106 -31.16 6.32 11.73
C PHE A 106 -31.08 4.78 11.59
N GLN A 107 -32.08 4.03 12.06
CA GLN A 107 -32.19 2.58 11.86
C GLN A 107 -32.20 2.19 10.38
N ASN A 108 -33.01 2.89 9.59
CA ASN A 108 -33.16 2.63 8.16
C ASN A 108 -31.90 3.02 7.39
N LEU A 109 -31.27 4.13 7.77
CA LEU A 109 -29.97 4.55 7.23
C LEU A 109 -28.89 3.50 7.55
N LEU A 110 -28.80 3.06 8.81
CA LEU A 110 -27.83 2.05 9.23
C LEU A 110 -28.02 0.73 8.49
N ARG A 111 -29.27 0.30 8.27
CA ARG A 111 -29.59 -0.90 7.48
C ARG A 111 -29.08 -0.76 6.04
N ARG A 112 -29.32 0.38 5.40
CA ARG A 112 -28.82 0.64 4.03
C ARG A 112 -27.29 0.75 3.97
N MET A 113 -26.65 1.29 5.01
CA MET A 113 -25.19 1.40 5.08
C MET A 113 -24.52 0.05 5.31
N LEU A 114 -25.21 -0.96 5.84
CA LEU A 114 -24.65 -2.31 5.94
C LEU A 114 -24.42 -2.95 4.56
N ASP A 115 -25.11 -2.49 3.51
CA ASP A 115 -24.94 -2.91 2.11
C ASP A 115 -23.79 -2.18 1.38
N CYS A 116 -22.90 -1.48 2.12
CA CYS A 116 -21.70 -0.83 1.55
C CYS A 116 -20.71 -1.82 0.93
N ASP A 117 -20.83 -3.11 1.21
CA ASP A 117 -20.02 -4.15 0.62
C ASP A 117 -20.24 -4.27 -0.90
N ILE A 118 -21.44 -3.95 -1.39
CA ILE A 118 -21.87 -4.19 -2.79
C ILE A 118 -21.73 -2.93 -3.68
N SER A 119 -21.69 -1.72 -3.12
CA SER A 119 -21.74 -0.47 -3.91
C SER A 119 -20.63 0.54 -3.58
N PRO A 120 -19.63 0.70 -4.47
CA PRO A 120 -18.65 1.78 -4.39
C PRO A 120 -19.28 3.18 -4.44
N LYS A 121 -20.37 3.34 -5.19
CA LYS A 121 -21.12 4.61 -5.26
C LYS A 121 -21.74 4.97 -3.92
N LEU A 122 -22.32 3.99 -3.22
CA LEU A 122 -22.86 4.19 -1.87
C LEU A 122 -21.74 4.57 -0.89
N CYS A 123 -20.58 3.89 -0.96
CA CYS A 123 -19.42 4.23 -0.14
C CYS A 123 -18.96 5.67 -0.37
N LYS A 124 -18.94 6.13 -1.63
CA LYS A 124 -18.64 7.51 -1.97
C LYS A 124 -19.66 8.48 -1.38
N SER A 125 -20.96 8.24 -1.57
CA SER A 125 -22.00 9.11 -1.00
C SER A 125 -21.94 9.21 0.54
N ILE A 126 -21.68 8.11 1.24
CA ILE A 126 -21.53 8.09 2.71
C ILE A 126 -20.30 8.90 3.14
N SER A 127 -19.24 8.91 2.33
CA SER A 127 -18.03 9.68 2.56
C SER A 127 -18.30 11.17 2.38
N ASP A 128 -18.92 11.55 1.26
CA ASP A 128 -19.21 12.93 0.90
C ASP A 128 -20.21 13.58 1.88
N CYS A 129 -21.15 12.81 2.42
CA CYS A 129 -22.12 13.30 3.40
C CYS A 129 -21.58 13.40 4.84
N GLY A 130 -20.29 13.13 5.08
CA GLY A 130 -19.67 13.21 6.41
C GLY A 130 -20.15 12.12 7.39
N VAL A 131 -20.82 11.08 6.90
CA VAL A 131 -21.39 10.04 7.77
C VAL A 131 -20.29 9.22 8.45
N LEU A 132 -19.17 8.97 7.77
CA LEU A 132 -18.02 8.26 8.34
C LEU A 132 -17.46 8.97 9.58
N VAL A 133 -17.43 10.31 9.54
CA VAL A 133 -17.00 11.14 10.67
C VAL A 133 -17.93 10.95 11.86
N THR A 134 -19.24 11.01 11.63
CA THR A 134 -20.25 10.80 12.67
C THR A 134 -20.17 9.40 13.27
N LEU A 135 -20.05 8.36 12.44
CA LEU A 135 -19.90 6.97 12.90
C LEU A 135 -18.66 6.80 13.77
N LEU A 136 -17.55 7.45 13.42
CA LEU A 136 -16.32 7.39 14.19
C LEU A 136 -16.45 8.10 15.55
N HIS A 137 -17.12 9.26 15.61
CA HIS A 137 -17.41 9.93 16.87
C HIS A 137 -18.30 9.08 17.79
N LEU A 138 -19.34 8.47 17.24
CA LEU A 138 -20.21 7.54 17.99
C LEU A 138 -19.44 6.31 18.46
N LEU A 139 -18.59 5.73 17.60
CA LEU A 139 -17.72 4.63 17.95
C LEU A 139 -16.80 4.99 19.13
N ALA A 140 -16.18 6.17 19.09
CA ALA A 140 -15.33 6.66 20.17
C ALA A 140 -16.09 6.86 21.49
N GLN A 141 -17.35 7.28 21.43
CA GLN A 141 -18.21 7.41 22.62
C GLN A 141 -18.57 6.05 23.22
N VAL A 142 -18.98 5.09 22.38
CA VAL A 142 -19.38 3.75 22.85
C VAL A 142 -18.20 2.99 23.46
N ILE A 143 -17.00 3.12 22.90
CA ILE A 143 -15.79 2.43 23.41
C ILE A 143 -15.36 2.94 24.79
N LYS A 144 -15.62 4.23 25.10
CA LYS A 144 -15.31 4.78 26.44
C LYS A 144 -16.13 4.13 27.55
N THR A 145 -17.31 3.62 27.22
CA THR A 145 -18.10 2.82 28.18
C THR A 145 -17.49 1.42 28.24
N SER A 146 -16.74 1.14 29.30
CA SER A 146 -15.88 -0.06 29.47
C SER A 146 -16.65 -1.39 29.43
N ASP A 147 -17.98 -1.33 29.39
CA ASP A 147 -18.95 -2.40 29.44
C ASP A 147 -19.55 -2.75 28.06
N PHE A 148 -19.12 -2.12 26.96
CA PHE A 148 -19.80 -2.30 25.67
C PHE A 148 -19.80 -3.75 25.14
N VAL A 149 -18.89 -4.61 25.63
CA VAL A 149 -18.88 -6.04 25.29
C VAL A 149 -19.92 -6.83 26.08
N LEU A 150 -20.27 -6.37 27.29
CA LEU A 150 -21.29 -6.99 28.14
C LEU A 150 -22.70 -6.60 27.67
N ASP A 151 -22.83 -5.43 27.07
CA ASP A 151 -24.06 -4.97 26.46
C ASP A 151 -24.14 -5.43 24.99
N GLU A 152 -24.98 -6.43 24.71
CA GLU A 152 -25.18 -6.98 23.36
C GLU A 152 -25.51 -5.90 22.31
N LYS A 153 -26.16 -4.82 22.74
CA LYS A 153 -26.64 -3.74 21.89
C LYS A 153 -25.50 -2.84 21.45
N LYS A 154 -24.72 -2.36 22.43
CA LYS A 154 -23.48 -1.59 22.16
C LYS A 154 -22.48 -2.44 21.40
N HIS A 155 -22.38 -3.73 21.73
CA HIS A 155 -21.53 -4.69 21.04
C HIS A 155 -21.87 -4.79 19.56
N PHE A 156 -23.17 -4.88 19.23
CA PHE A 156 -23.65 -4.88 17.86
C PHE A 156 -23.31 -3.58 17.13
N LEU A 157 -23.55 -2.41 17.75
CA LEU A 157 -23.25 -1.11 17.13
C LEU A 157 -21.77 -0.95 16.78
N VAL A 158 -20.87 -1.33 17.70
CA VAL A 158 -19.42 -1.31 17.43
C VAL A 158 -19.08 -2.21 16.25
N LYS A 159 -19.64 -3.43 16.19
CA LYS A 159 -19.43 -4.36 15.05
C LYS A 159 -19.99 -3.82 13.73
N ALA A 160 -21.13 -3.13 13.76
CA ALA A 160 -21.77 -2.54 12.60
C ALA A 160 -20.95 -1.36 12.07
N PHE A 161 -20.56 -0.43 12.94
CA PHE A 161 -19.75 0.74 12.57
C PHE A 161 -18.40 0.32 11.98
N LEU A 162 -17.70 -0.64 12.60
CA LEU A 162 -16.46 -1.18 12.04
C LEU A 162 -16.68 -1.87 10.70
N GLY A 163 -17.82 -2.53 10.49
CA GLY A 163 -18.18 -3.11 9.20
C GLY A 163 -18.36 -2.05 8.11
N ILE A 164 -19.08 -0.97 8.42
CA ILE A 164 -19.29 0.15 7.49
C ILE A 164 -17.96 0.82 7.17
N LEU A 165 -17.14 1.11 8.18
CA LEU A 165 -15.81 1.70 7.99
C LEU A 165 -14.92 0.80 7.11
N HIS A 166 -14.93 -0.52 7.33
CA HIS A 166 -14.16 -1.48 6.55
C HIS A 166 -14.62 -1.51 5.08
N ASN A 167 -15.93 -1.57 4.85
CA ASN A 167 -16.49 -1.58 3.50
C ASN A 167 -16.20 -0.26 2.78
N ALA A 168 -16.36 0.88 3.46
CA ALA A 168 -16.12 2.20 2.91
C ALA A 168 -14.65 2.38 2.48
N VAL A 169 -13.69 2.09 3.38
CA VAL A 169 -12.26 2.26 3.07
C VAL A 169 -11.76 1.29 2.00
N ARG A 170 -12.37 0.11 1.89
CA ARG A 170 -12.05 -0.88 0.86
C ARG A 170 -12.57 -0.49 -0.52
N ASN A 171 -13.77 0.09 -0.60
CA ASN A 171 -14.49 0.30 -1.85
C ASN A 171 -14.44 1.75 -2.38
N CYS A 172 -13.95 2.71 -1.59
CA CYS A 172 -13.82 4.11 -2.00
C CYS A 172 -12.47 4.69 -1.55
N ALA A 173 -11.67 5.15 -2.52
CA ALA A 173 -10.32 5.67 -2.27
C ALA A 173 -10.32 6.95 -1.43
N ASP A 174 -11.34 7.80 -1.59
CA ASP A 174 -11.47 9.08 -0.88
C ASP A 174 -11.68 8.88 0.63
N CYS A 175 -12.26 7.74 1.04
CA CYS A 175 -12.47 7.39 2.45
C CYS A 175 -11.17 7.41 3.27
N LYS A 176 -10.05 6.99 2.68
CA LYS A 176 -8.79 6.87 3.42
C LYS A 176 -8.35 8.23 3.97
N GLY A 177 -8.42 9.28 3.16
CA GLY A 177 -8.07 10.64 3.58
C GLY A 177 -8.97 11.12 4.72
N ILE A 178 -10.29 10.99 4.54
CA ILE A 178 -11.30 11.40 5.53
C ILE A 178 -11.09 10.69 6.87
N LEU A 179 -10.89 9.36 6.85
CA LEU A 179 -10.69 8.58 8.08
C LEU A 179 -9.38 8.95 8.80
N LEU A 180 -8.31 9.23 8.06
CA LEU A 180 -7.04 9.68 8.65
C LEU A 180 -7.20 11.06 9.31
N GLU A 181 -7.83 12.02 8.62
CA GLU A 181 -8.07 13.38 9.13
C GLU A 181 -8.96 13.39 10.38
N THR A 182 -9.88 12.45 10.49
CA THR A 182 -10.77 12.33 11.66
C THR A 182 -10.09 11.64 12.86
N GLY A 183 -8.81 11.29 12.76
CA GLY A 183 -8.06 10.68 13.87
C GLY A 183 -8.47 9.24 14.16
N THR A 184 -8.91 8.48 13.15
CA THR A 184 -9.33 7.06 13.30
C THR A 184 -8.25 6.21 13.98
N MET A 185 -6.97 6.49 13.69
CA MET A 185 -5.84 5.77 14.28
C MET A 185 -5.59 6.08 15.77
N HIS A 186 -6.28 7.05 16.37
CA HIS A 186 -6.32 7.26 17.82
C HIS A 186 -7.42 6.43 18.51
N ILE A 187 -8.41 5.94 17.75
CA ILE A 187 -9.56 5.21 18.27
C ILE A 187 -9.35 3.69 18.13
N LEU A 188 -8.94 3.23 16.94
CA LEU A 188 -8.83 1.78 16.65
C LEU A 188 -7.88 1.01 17.58
N PRO A 189 -6.72 1.54 18.04
CA PRO A 189 -5.82 0.77 18.90
C PRO A 189 -6.45 0.29 20.20
N GLN A 190 -7.44 1.02 20.75
CA GLN A 190 -8.20 0.61 21.94
C GLN A 190 -9.03 -0.66 21.70
N LEU A 191 -9.36 -0.95 20.45
CA LEU A 191 -10.13 -2.12 20.04
C LEU A 191 -9.28 -3.36 19.75
N PHE A 192 -7.96 -3.21 19.60
CA PHE A 192 -7.07 -4.36 19.35
C PHE A 192 -7.00 -5.30 20.55
N THR A 193 -7.29 -4.78 21.75
CA THR A 193 -7.37 -5.54 23.00
C THR A 193 -8.81 -5.85 23.43
N ALA A 194 -9.83 -5.51 22.63
CA ALA A 194 -11.23 -5.72 22.99
C ALA A 194 -11.55 -7.21 23.20
N ALA A 195 -12.36 -7.58 24.20
CA ALA A 195 -12.62 -9.00 24.50
C ALA A 195 -13.28 -9.79 23.33
N SER A 196 -13.97 -9.11 22.42
CA SER A 196 -14.61 -9.76 21.26
C SER A 196 -13.64 -9.94 20.08
N PRO A 197 -13.40 -11.20 19.64
CA PRO A 197 -12.51 -11.48 18.51
C PRO A 197 -12.95 -10.80 17.21
N MET A 198 -14.25 -10.68 16.97
CA MET A 198 -14.79 -10.04 15.77
C MET A 198 -14.53 -8.53 15.76
N VAL A 199 -14.61 -7.87 16.91
CA VAL A 199 -14.28 -6.44 17.02
C VAL A 199 -12.80 -6.22 16.78
N LYS A 200 -11.92 -7.04 17.38
CA LYS A 200 -10.47 -7.01 17.10
C LYS A 200 -10.20 -7.17 15.60
N ALA A 201 -10.76 -8.22 14.99
CA ALA A 201 -10.57 -8.53 13.58
C ALA A 201 -10.99 -7.37 12.65
N LYS A 202 -12.21 -6.83 12.80
CA LYS A 202 -12.67 -5.72 11.97
C LYS A 202 -11.86 -4.45 12.20
N SER A 203 -11.51 -4.13 13.45
CA SER A 203 -10.67 -2.96 13.75
C SER A 203 -9.29 -3.07 13.11
N LEU A 204 -8.67 -4.26 13.13
CA LEU A 204 -7.40 -4.53 12.48
C LEU A 204 -7.51 -4.45 10.95
N MET A 205 -8.59 -4.96 10.37
CA MET A 205 -8.86 -4.84 8.93
C MET A 205 -9.02 -3.38 8.51
N VAL A 206 -9.78 -2.56 9.23
CA VAL A 206 -9.87 -1.11 8.95
C VAL A 206 -8.49 -0.47 9.06
N ALA A 207 -7.75 -0.73 10.14
CA ALA A 207 -6.41 -0.18 10.33
C ALA A 207 -5.46 -0.57 9.19
N SER A 208 -5.58 -1.78 8.63
CA SER A 208 -4.74 -2.27 7.53
C SER A 208 -4.83 -1.44 6.25
N TYR A 209 -5.94 -0.71 6.03
CA TYR A 209 -6.06 0.22 4.90
C TYR A 209 -5.52 1.62 5.21
N LEU A 210 -5.41 1.98 6.49
CA LEU A 210 -5.07 3.33 6.93
C LEU A 210 -3.59 3.49 7.24
N VAL A 211 -2.97 2.48 7.85
CA VAL A 211 -1.57 2.54 8.26
C VAL A 211 -0.65 2.81 7.07
N ASN A 212 0.40 3.57 7.34
CA ASN A 212 1.52 3.72 6.44
C ASN A 212 2.67 2.77 6.80
N GLU A 213 3.72 2.76 5.98
CA GLU A 213 4.92 1.95 6.20
C GLU A 213 5.54 2.10 7.59
N LYS A 214 5.61 3.33 8.13
CA LYS A 214 6.19 3.59 9.45
C LYS A 214 5.32 3.07 10.59
N GLU A 215 4.03 2.93 10.31
CA GLU A 215 3.02 2.41 11.23
C GLU A 215 2.74 0.92 11.00
N ASN A 216 3.50 0.23 10.12
CA ASN A 216 3.26 -1.19 9.82
C ASN A 216 3.39 -2.11 11.05
N GLU A 217 4.13 -1.69 12.08
CA GLU A 217 4.17 -2.39 13.38
C GLU A 217 2.82 -2.38 14.11
N VAL A 218 1.96 -1.39 13.85
CA VAL A 218 0.59 -1.33 14.41
C VAL A 218 -0.25 -2.52 13.95
N LEU A 219 0.06 -3.10 12.78
CA LEU A 219 -0.63 -4.29 12.28
C LEU A 219 -0.16 -5.59 12.93
N ASN A 220 0.95 -5.60 13.67
CA ASN A 220 1.46 -6.79 14.34
C ASN A 220 0.45 -7.24 15.42
N SER A 221 -0.36 -8.24 15.09
CA SER A 221 -1.48 -8.68 15.92
C SER A 221 -1.17 -9.99 16.65
N SER A 222 -1.91 -10.32 17.70
CA SER A 222 -1.75 -11.59 18.42
C SER A 222 -2.12 -12.79 17.55
N ASP A 223 -1.50 -13.94 17.82
CA ASP A 223 -1.75 -15.21 17.13
C ASP A 223 -3.24 -15.58 17.14
N ASP A 224 -3.94 -15.34 18.26
CA ASP A 224 -5.38 -15.58 18.40
C ASP A 224 -6.22 -14.73 17.44
N THR A 225 -5.82 -13.48 17.18
CA THR A 225 -6.58 -12.58 16.30
C THR A 225 -6.39 -13.01 14.85
N ILE A 226 -5.16 -13.33 14.45
CA ILE A 226 -4.87 -13.84 13.11
C ILE A 226 -5.55 -15.20 12.89
N SER A 227 -5.48 -16.09 13.88
CA SER A 227 -6.16 -17.39 13.85
C SER A 227 -7.67 -17.24 13.72
N PHE A 228 -8.26 -16.27 14.42
CA PHE A 228 -9.68 -15.97 14.30
C PHE A 228 -10.03 -15.44 12.90
N ILE A 229 -9.24 -14.54 12.30
CA ILE A 229 -9.50 -14.06 10.93
C ILE A 229 -9.43 -15.22 9.92
N VAL A 230 -8.43 -16.10 10.04
CA VAL A 230 -8.30 -17.31 9.20
C VAL A 230 -9.47 -18.27 9.44
N GLN A 231 -9.99 -18.38 10.67
CA GLN A 231 -11.20 -19.15 10.97
C GLN A 231 -12.45 -18.55 10.31
N VAL A 232 -12.59 -17.23 10.28
CA VAL A 232 -13.71 -16.55 9.60
C VAL A 232 -13.63 -16.81 8.09
N LEU A 233 -12.43 -16.79 7.50
CA LEU A 233 -12.21 -17.19 6.10
C LEU A 233 -12.60 -18.65 5.86
N ALA A 234 -12.16 -19.57 6.73
CA ALA A 234 -12.52 -20.98 6.61
C ALA A 234 -14.02 -21.24 6.74
N ASP A 235 -14.74 -20.39 7.50
CA ASP A 235 -16.19 -20.49 7.64
C ASP A 235 -16.92 -19.93 6.42
N SER A 236 -16.42 -18.85 5.81
CA SER A 236 -17.04 -18.26 4.63
C SER A 236 -17.02 -19.21 3.44
N THR A 237 -15.98 -20.01 3.29
CA THR A 237 -15.84 -20.98 2.17
C THR A 237 -16.75 -22.20 2.28
N LYS A 238 -17.53 -22.36 3.36
CA LYS A 238 -18.46 -23.50 3.52
C LYS A 238 -19.79 -23.28 2.81
N SER A 239 -20.17 -22.03 2.58
CA SER A 239 -21.42 -21.68 1.91
C SER A 239 -21.19 -21.55 0.41
N LYS A 240 -22.23 -21.75 -0.40
CA LYS A 240 -22.12 -21.67 -1.88
C LYS A 240 -21.75 -20.28 -2.39
N ASN A 241 -22.20 -19.22 -1.71
CA ASN A 241 -21.90 -17.84 -2.07
C ASN A 241 -20.61 -17.32 -1.41
N HIS A 242 -19.86 -18.21 -0.75
CA HIS A 242 -18.61 -17.90 -0.07
C HIS A 242 -18.76 -16.76 0.97
N THR A 243 -19.94 -16.69 1.61
CA THR A 243 -20.27 -15.74 2.69
C THR A 243 -20.59 -16.50 3.96
N SER A 244 -19.92 -16.17 5.07
CA SER A 244 -20.23 -16.74 6.38
C SER A 244 -21.52 -16.14 6.92
N SER A 245 -22.55 -16.96 7.10
CA SER A 245 -23.79 -16.57 7.78
C SER A 245 -23.58 -16.32 9.27
N LYS A 246 -22.58 -16.98 9.88
CA LYS A 246 -22.23 -16.82 11.30
C LYS A 246 -21.58 -15.47 11.59
N TYR A 247 -20.71 -15.04 10.69
CA TYR A 247 -19.89 -13.84 10.89
C TYR A 247 -20.38 -12.63 10.06
N GLY A 248 -21.25 -12.87 9.08
CA GLY A 248 -21.75 -11.84 8.16
C GLY A 248 -20.65 -11.27 7.29
N MET A 249 -19.73 -12.13 6.84
CA MET A 249 -18.56 -11.70 6.06
C MET A 249 -18.33 -12.55 4.82
N ASN A 250 -17.99 -11.89 3.71
CA ASN A 250 -17.69 -12.54 2.43
C ASN A 250 -16.20 -12.91 2.32
N CYS A 251 -15.89 -14.00 1.62
CA CYS A 251 -14.53 -14.48 1.40
C CYS A 251 -13.60 -13.38 0.84
N LEU A 252 -14.06 -12.62 -0.16
CA LEU A 252 -13.27 -11.58 -0.82
C LEU A 252 -12.86 -10.46 0.13
N GLU A 253 -13.77 -10.01 1.01
CA GLU A 253 -13.43 -8.96 1.96
C GLU A 253 -12.46 -9.42 3.04
N ILE A 254 -12.58 -10.68 3.48
CA ILE A 254 -11.66 -11.26 4.47
C ILE A 254 -10.27 -11.37 3.84
N MET A 255 -10.17 -11.85 2.60
CA MET A 255 -8.91 -12.00 1.88
C MET A 255 -8.22 -10.66 1.62
N LYS A 256 -8.96 -9.63 1.20
CA LYS A 256 -8.39 -8.27 0.99
C LYS A 256 -7.80 -7.71 2.30
N GLY A 257 -8.53 -7.82 3.41
CA GLY A 257 -8.02 -7.43 4.72
C GLY A 257 -6.80 -8.26 5.15
N LEU A 258 -6.85 -9.58 4.95
CA LEU A 258 -5.75 -10.48 5.31
C LEU A 258 -4.47 -10.20 4.51
N ASN A 259 -4.58 -9.88 3.22
CA ASN A 259 -3.47 -9.48 2.36
C ASN A 259 -2.79 -8.21 2.87
N ASN A 260 -3.56 -7.20 3.27
CA ASN A 260 -3.00 -5.99 3.86
C ASN A 260 -2.32 -6.27 5.21
N ILE A 261 -2.95 -7.07 6.07
CA ILE A 261 -2.39 -7.46 7.37
C ILE A 261 -1.08 -8.27 7.21
N ALA A 262 -0.98 -9.07 6.14
CA ALA A 262 0.22 -9.84 5.80
C ALA A 262 1.40 -8.98 5.34
N MET A 263 1.23 -7.68 5.11
CA MET A 263 2.35 -6.77 4.83
C MET A 263 3.35 -6.69 5.99
N ASN A 264 2.90 -6.93 7.22
CA ASN A 264 3.78 -7.16 8.36
C ASN A 264 4.36 -8.59 8.35
N ASP A 265 5.69 -8.72 8.38
CA ASP A 265 6.38 -10.01 8.26
C ASP A 265 6.06 -10.99 9.41
N ALA A 266 5.82 -10.49 10.64
CA ALA A 266 5.44 -11.35 11.76
C ALA A 266 4.06 -11.99 11.54
N ASN A 267 3.13 -11.26 10.93
CA ASN A 267 1.79 -11.78 10.63
C ASN A 267 1.84 -12.87 9.54
N LYS A 268 2.78 -12.80 8.59
CA LYS A 268 2.94 -13.86 7.56
C LYS A 268 3.09 -15.24 8.19
N VAL A 269 3.95 -15.34 9.22
CA VAL A 269 4.18 -16.61 9.95
C VAL A 269 2.93 -17.05 10.70
N LYS A 270 2.18 -16.12 11.29
CA LYS A 270 0.95 -16.39 12.05
C LYS A 270 -0.18 -16.91 11.14
N ILE A 271 -0.37 -16.31 9.97
CA ILE A 271 -1.38 -16.73 8.98
C ILE A 271 -1.15 -18.20 8.58
N VAL A 272 0.12 -18.55 8.32
CA VAL A 272 0.51 -19.90 7.92
C VAL A 272 0.33 -20.88 9.08
N SER A 273 0.66 -20.48 10.30
CA SER A 273 0.47 -21.29 11.51
C SER A 273 -1.00 -21.53 11.85
N ALA A 274 -1.88 -20.57 11.52
CA ALA A 274 -3.33 -20.69 11.62
C ALA A 274 -3.97 -21.57 10.53
N GLY A 275 -3.19 -22.10 9.58
CA GLY A 275 -3.70 -22.97 8.51
C GLY A 275 -4.16 -22.24 7.24
N GLY A 276 -3.76 -20.97 7.05
CA GLY A 276 -4.16 -20.18 5.89
C GLY A 276 -3.77 -20.79 4.53
N LEU A 277 -2.65 -21.51 4.45
CA LEU A 277 -2.16 -22.11 3.20
C LEU A 277 -3.17 -23.10 2.57
N LYS A 278 -3.79 -23.94 3.39
CA LYS A 278 -4.81 -24.89 2.93
C LYS A 278 -6.03 -24.18 2.32
N LEU A 279 -6.44 -23.06 2.92
CA LEU A 279 -7.54 -22.24 2.39
C LEU A 279 -7.14 -21.59 1.07
N PHE A 280 -5.93 -21.06 0.97
CA PHE A 280 -5.42 -20.48 -0.28
C PHE A 280 -5.32 -21.52 -1.40
N ALA A 281 -4.86 -22.74 -1.11
CA ALA A 281 -4.84 -23.85 -2.07
C ALA A 281 -6.24 -24.15 -2.64
N MET A 282 -7.24 -24.18 -1.76
CA MET A 282 -8.64 -24.39 -2.15
C MET A 282 -9.21 -23.20 -2.96
N LEU A 283 -8.89 -21.96 -2.58
CA LEU A 283 -9.39 -20.76 -3.26
C LEU A 283 -8.72 -20.52 -4.62
N LEU A 284 -7.50 -21.03 -4.84
CA LEU A 284 -6.83 -21.00 -6.15
C LEU A 284 -7.58 -21.80 -7.22
N VAL A 285 -8.44 -22.74 -6.84
CA VAL A 285 -9.25 -23.56 -7.75
C VAL A 285 -10.74 -23.24 -7.67
N SER A 286 -11.12 -22.12 -7.05
CA SER A 286 -12.50 -21.63 -7.00
C SER A 286 -13.05 -21.30 -8.38
N GLU A 287 -14.36 -21.33 -8.57
CA GLU A 287 -15.02 -20.82 -9.79
C GLU A 287 -14.96 -19.28 -9.87
N ASN A 288 -14.74 -18.60 -8.74
CA ASN A 288 -14.64 -17.16 -8.68
C ASN A 288 -13.23 -16.67 -9.00
N GLN A 289 -13.08 -15.97 -10.13
CA GLN A 289 -11.81 -15.42 -10.57
C GLN A 289 -11.16 -14.49 -9.53
N GLU A 290 -11.91 -13.63 -8.85
CA GLU A 290 -11.34 -12.69 -7.89
C GLU A 290 -10.78 -13.42 -6.64
N GLU A 291 -11.36 -14.56 -6.28
CA GLU A 291 -10.83 -15.41 -5.20
C GLU A 291 -9.51 -16.07 -5.60
N GLN A 292 -9.41 -16.56 -6.84
CA GLN A 292 -8.16 -17.11 -7.37
C GLN A 292 -7.06 -16.04 -7.37
N GLU A 293 -7.38 -14.82 -7.82
CA GLU A 293 -6.46 -13.68 -7.86
C GLU A 293 -5.97 -13.28 -6.47
N LEU A 294 -6.89 -13.08 -5.52
CA LEU A 294 -6.53 -12.72 -4.14
C LEU A 294 -5.76 -13.84 -3.44
N SER A 295 -6.02 -15.11 -3.80
CA SER A 295 -5.32 -16.26 -3.23
C SER A 295 -3.88 -16.31 -3.74
N ALA A 296 -3.68 -16.13 -5.04
CA ALA A 296 -2.35 -16.02 -5.62
C ALA A 296 -1.55 -14.84 -5.03
N LEU A 297 -2.20 -13.69 -4.82
CA LEU A 297 -1.61 -12.54 -4.13
C LEU A 297 -1.24 -12.84 -2.67
N SER A 298 -2.09 -13.59 -1.96
CA SER A 298 -1.82 -14.03 -0.58
C SER A 298 -0.54 -14.87 -0.54
N VAL A 299 -0.44 -15.85 -1.44
CA VAL A 299 0.71 -16.75 -1.50
C VAL A 299 1.99 -15.99 -1.86
N TRP A 300 1.91 -15.06 -2.81
CA TRP A 300 3.06 -14.23 -3.18
C TRP A 300 3.52 -13.36 -2.01
N THR A 301 2.59 -12.68 -1.34
CA THR A 301 2.88 -11.85 -0.17
C THR A 301 3.54 -12.67 0.95
N LEU A 302 3.04 -13.87 1.21
CA LEU A 302 3.58 -14.77 2.23
C LEU A 302 4.96 -15.33 1.86
N ALA A 303 5.25 -15.53 0.57
CA ALA A 303 6.52 -16.09 0.11
C ALA A 303 7.73 -15.22 0.48
N PHE A 304 7.56 -13.91 0.67
CA PHE A 304 8.63 -13.03 1.12
C PHE A 304 9.13 -13.29 2.56
N ALA A 305 8.38 -14.05 3.37
CA ALA A 305 8.88 -14.52 4.65
C ALA A 305 9.69 -15.80 4.46
N SER A 306 11.01 -15.72 4.64
CA SER A 306 11.93 -16.86 4.56
C SER A 306 11.45 -18.14 5.27
N PRO A 307 10.97 -18.12 6.54
CA PRO A 307 10.50 -19.34 7.23
C PRO A 307 9.20 -19.93 6.65
N VAL A 308 8.48 -19.17 5.81
CA VAL A 308 7.20 -19.58 5.23
C VAL A 308 7.38 -20.32 3.89
N LYS A 309 8.43 -20.00 3.11
CA LYS A 309 8.65 -20.57 1.77
C LYS A 309 8.57 -22.10 1.73
N GLY A 310 9.26 -22.78 2.65
CA GLY A 310 9.26 -24.25 2.71
C GLY A 310 7.87 -24.84 2.98
N ARG A 311 7.06 -24.15 3.81
CA ARG A 311 5.68 -24.57 4.11
C ARG A 311 4.75 -24.37 2.91
N ILE A 312 4.92 -23.30 2.14
CA ILE A 312 4.17 -23.07 0.89
C ILE A 312 4.46 -24.19 -0.12
N ILE A 313 5.73 -24.56 -0.29
CA ILE A 313 6.15 -25.62 -1.24
C ILE A 313 5.57 -26.98 -0.83
N GLN A 314 5.47 -27.26 0.47
CA GLN A 314 4.98 -28.53 1.00
C GLN A 314 3.44 -28.62 1.04
N GLU A 315 2.71 -27.50 1.00
CA GLU A 315 1.25 -27.52 1.08
C GLU A 315 0.65 -28.13 -0.21
N PRO A 316 -0.16 -29.21 -0.09
CA PRO A 316 -0.73 -29.88 -1.25
C PRO A 316 -1.60 -28.96 -2.12
N GLY A 317 -1.43 -29.05 -3.44
CA GLY A 317 -2.25 -28.33 -4.41
C GLY A 317 -1.89 -26.84 -4.60
N LEU A 318 -1.08 -26.25 -3.72
CA LEU A 318 -0.77 -24.82 -3.78
C LEU A 318 0.09 -24.47 -5.01
N VAL A 319 1.25 -25.10 -5.15
CA VAL A 319 2.17 -24.87 -6.30
C VAL A 319 1.50 -25.23 -7.62
N GLU A 320 0.71 -26.32 -7.66
CA GLU A 320 0.01 -26.74 -8.88
C GLU A 320 -1.13 -25.78 -9.23
N GLY A 321 -1.86 -25.28 -8.24
CA GLY A 321 -2.88 -24.23 -8.42
C GLY A 321 -2.29 -22.96 -9.04
N LEU A 322 -1.12 -22.52 -8.54
CA LEU A 322 -0.40 -21.39 -9.14
C LEU A 322 0.00 -21.68 -10.60
N LYS A 323 0.58 -22.85 -10.90
CA LYS A 323 0.94 -23.25 -12.27
C LYS A 323 -0.26 -23.29 -13.21
N ASN A 324 -1.41 -23.73 -12.74
CA ASN A 324 -2.64 -23.77 -13.54
C ASN A 324 -3.18 -22.37 -13.82
N LEU A 325 -3.10 -21.45 -12.85
CA LEU A 325 -3.53 -20.06 -13.03
C LEU A 325 -2.70 -19.34 -14.11
N ILE A 326 -1.42 -19.69 -14.24
CA ILE A 326 -0.51 -19.18 -15.30
C ILE A 326 -0.93 -19.66 -16.70
N LYS A 327 -1.38 -20.91 -16.82
CA LYS A 327 -1.83 -21.50 -18.09
C LYS A 327 -3.21 -20.99 -18.52
N GLY A 328 -4.00 -20.47 -17.58
CA GLY A 328 -5.32 -19.90 -17.84
C GLY A 328 -5.25 -18.57 -18.60
N LYS A 329 -6.43 -18.03 -18.95
CA LYS A 329 -6.56 -16.70 -19.55
C LYS A 329 -6.59 -15.56 -18.52
N HIS A 330 -6.34 -15.86 -17.24
CA HIS A 330 -6.39 -14.89 -16.14
C HIS A 330 -5.17 -13.99 -16.17
N THR A 331 -5.38 -12.72 -16.51
CA THR A 331 -4.31 -11.74 -16.62
C THR A 331 -3.70 -11.39 -15.26
N SER A 332 -4.50 -10.88 -14.32
CA SER A 332 -4.04 -10.51 -12.97
C SER A 332 -3.65 -11.74 -12.12
N GLY A 333 -4.46 -12.79 -12.17
CA GLY A 333 -4.20 -14.03 -11.41
C GLY A 333 -2.93 -14.73 -11.87
N GLY A 334 -2.75 -14.85 -13.18
CA GLY A 334 -1.53 -15.40 -13.77
C GLY A 334 -0.29 -14.59 -13.38
N HIS A 335 -0.39 -13.26 -13.32
CA HIS A 335 0.69 -12.40 -12.84
C HIS A 335 1.08 -12.70 -11.38
N TYR A 336 0.13 -12.69 -10.46
CA TYR A 336 0.38 -13.01 -9.04
C TYR A 336 0.96 -14.42 -8.87
N ALA A 337 0.46 -15.40 -9.63
CA ALA A 337 0.96 -16.76 -9.57
C ALA A 337 2.40 -16.89 -10.07
N ARG A 338 2.77 -16.22 -11.17
CA ARG A 338 4.18 -16.16 -11.60
C ARG A 338 5.05 -15.52 -10.52
N GLY A 339 4.58 -14.46 -9.88
CA GLY A 339 5.32 -13.73 -8.84
C GLY A 339 5.58 -14.60 -7.62
N ALA A 340 4.56 -15.32 -7.16
CA ALA A 340 4.68 -16.31 -6.10
C ALA A 340 5.69 -17.41 -6.45
N LEU A 341 5.58 -18.03 -7.62
CA LEU A 341 6.50 -19.10 -8.03
C LEU A 341 7.93 -18.58 -8.20
N TRP A 342 8.11 -17.36 -8.68
CA TRP A 342 9.43 -16.72 -8.76
C TRP A 342 10.06 -16.55 -7.38
N GLU A 343 9.29 -16.07 -6.39
CA GLU A 343 9.79 -15.87 -5.04
C GLU A 343 10.14 -17.19 -4.33
N LEU A 344 9.40 -18.27 -4.63
CA LEU A 344 9.64 -19.60 -4.10
C LEU A 344 10.86 -20.28 -4.75
N PHE A 345 10.97 -20.23 -6.08
CA PHE A 345 11.94 -21.02 -6.86
C PHE A 345 13.03 -20.19 -7.54
N HIS A 346 13.07 -18.88 -7.28
CA HIS A 346 14.10 -17.95 -7.77
C HIS A 346 14.19 -17.86 -9.30
N GLY A 347 13.10 -18.17 -10.01
CA GLY A 347 13.04 -18.08 -11.46
C GLY A 347 13.70 -19.23 -12.23
N HIS A 348 14.21 -20.27 -11.56
CA HIS A 348 14.92 -21.37 -12.24
C HIS A 348 14.03 -22.24 -13.14
N ASP A 349 12.71 -22.29 -12.90
CA ASP A 349 11.76 -23.17 -13.61
C ASP A 349 10.72 -22.44 -14.49
N ILE A 350 10.84 -21.12 -14.69
CA ILE A 350 9.78 -20.29 -15.32
C ILE A 350 10.24 -19.59 -16.60
N VAL A 351 11.53 -19.66 -16.96
CA VAL A 351 12.07 -18.88 -18.09
C VAL A 351 12.10 -19.72 -19.36
N GLU A 352 11.07 -19.60 -20.21
CA GLU A 352 11.25 -19.93 -21.63
C GLU A 352 11.98 -18.76 -22.30
N LYS A 353 13.23 -19.01 -22.72
CA LYS A 353 14.06 -18.03 -23.42
C LYS A 353 13.45 -17.68 -24.77
N THR A 354 12.66 -16.62 -24.84
CA THR A 354 12.31 -16.00 -26.12
C THR A 354 13.43 -15.05 -26.55
N ALA A 355 14.06 -15.39 -27.66
CA ALA A 355 15.09 -14.59 -28.31
C ALA A 355 14.44 -13.50 -29.17
N LEU A 356 14.53 -12.24 -28.74
CA LEU A 356 14.33 -11.06 -29.57
C LEU A 356 15.30 -9.93 -29.19
N ASP A 357 15.52 -9.06 -30.17
CA ASP A 357 16.79 -8.48 -30.60
C ASP A 357 17.17 -7.12 -29.95
N THR A 358 18.43 -6.73 -30.18
CA THR A 358 19.16 -5.48 -29.89
C THR A 358 20.07 -5.46 -28.66
N ASN A 359 21.37 -5.57 -28.96
CA ASN A 359 22.56 -5.62 -28.08
C ASN A 359 22.85 -4.33 -27.27
N ILE A 360 21.87 -3.42 -27.13
CA ILE A 360 22.01 -2.16 -26.38
C ILE A 360 21.26 -2.29 -25.05
N PRO A 361 21.98 -2.25 -23.91
CA PRO A 361 21.39 -2.21 -22.58
C PRO A 361 20.47 -1.00 -22.44
N HIS A 362 19.36 -1.13 -21.72
CA HIS A 362 18.40 -0.04 -21.53
C HIS A 362 18.41 0.47 -20.08
N ILE A 363 17.81 1.63 -19.84
CA ILE A 363 17.43 2.09 -18.51
C ILE A 363 16.09 1.43 -18.17
N MET A 364 16.03 0.65 -17.10
CA MET A 364 14.75 0.14 -16.61
C MET A 364 14.18 1.11 -15.57
N ILE A 365 12.92 1.49 -15.70
CA ILE A 365 12.20 2.26 -14.69
C ILE A 365 11.33 1.30 -13.88
N SER A 366 11.73 1.03 -12.63
CA SER A 366 10.92 0.27 -11.68
C SER A 366 10.16 1.24 -10.78
N TYR A 367 8.84 1.20 -10.85
CA TYR A 367 7.96 2.14 -10.15
C TYR A 367 6.66 1.48 -9.71
N GLN A 368 5.97 2.12 -8.77
CA GLN A 368 4.61 1.75 -8.44
C GLN A 368 3.65 2.53 -9.35
N TRP A 369 2.69 1.85 -9.97
CA TRP A 369 1.66 2.38 -10.87
C TRP A 369 1.11 3.78 -10.57
N ASP A 370 0.89 4.15 -9.32
CA ASP A 370 0.43 5.50 -8.95
C ASP A 370 1.37 6.62 -9.41
N ALA A 371 2.66 6.31 -9.59
CA ALA A 371 3.66 7.22 -10.12
C ALA A 371 3.74 7.20 -11.66
N GLN A 372 2.87 6.46 -12.37
CA GLN A 372 2.90 6.33 -13.84
C GLN A 372 2.87 7.68 -14.54
N GLY A 373 2.03 8.62 -14.08
CA GLY A 373 1.91 9.94 -14.70
C GLY A 373 3.23 10.72 -14.70
N ILE A 374 3.98 10.70 -13.59
CA ILE A 374 5.29 11.35 -13.49
C ILE A 374 6.32 10.55 -14.29
N MET A 375 6.35 9.22 -14.15
CA MET A 375 7.38 8.39 -14.76
C MET A 375 7.25 8.28 -16.29
N SER A 376 6.05 8.40 -16.86
CA SER A 376 5.87 8.55 -18.32
C SER A 376 6.57 9.80 -18.84
N LYS A 377 6.48 10.93 -18.14
CA LYS A 377 7.21 12.16 -18.52
C LYS A 377 8.72 11.95 -18.42
N VAL A 378 9.20 11.28 -17.37
CA VAL A 378 10.62 10.93 -17.21
C VAL A 378 11.10 10.04 -18.35
N LYS A 379 10.32 9.02 -18.72
CA LYS A 379 10.58 8.16 -19.86
C LYS A 379 10.74 8.97 -21.15
N ASP A 380 9.78 9.84 -21.46
CA ASP A 380 9.83 10.66 -22.67
C ASP A 380 11.06 11.58 -22.70
N MET A 381 11.39 12.21 -21.58
CA MET A 381 12.57 13.07 -21.47
C MET A 381 13.89 12.29 -21.62
N LEU A 382 13.99 11.09 -21.04
CA LEU A 382 15.15 10.22 -21.19
C LEU A 382 15.30 9.73 -22.64
N MET A 383 14.19 9.38 -23.30
CA MET A 383 14.19 9.00 -24.72
C MET A 383 14.62 10.16 -25.61
N GLN A 384 14.12 11.38 -25.37
CA GLN A 384 14.57 12.60 -26.07
C GLN A 384 16.05 12.89 -25.85
N ALA A 385 16.59 12.55 -24.67
CA ALA A 385 18.03 12.66 -24.36
C ALA A 385 18.89 11.52 -24.94
N GLY A 386 18.31 10.63 -25.77
CA GLY A 386 19.03 9.59 -26.50
C GLY A 386 19.24 8.28 -25.73
N TYR A 387 18.49 8.05 -24.66
CA TYR A 387 18.53 6.80 -23.91
C TYR A 387 17.46 5.81 -24.39
N LYS A 388 17.83 4.53 -24.42
CA LYS A 388 16.87 3.43 -24.55
C LYS A 388 16.26 3.19 -23.17
N VAL A 389 14.94 3.33 -23.05
CA VAL A 389 14.23 3.21 -21.78
C VAL A 389 13.20 2.10 -21.87
N TRP A 390 13.19 1.23 -20.86
CA TRP A 390 12.14 0.25 -20.64
C TRP A 390 11.32 0.67 -19.42
N MET A 391 10.01 0.67 -19.58
CA MET A 391 9.04 0.97 -18.53
C MET A 391 7.76 0.21 -18.86
N ASP A 392 7.18 -0.43 -17.86
CA ASP A 392 5.91 -1.15 -17.99
C ASP A 392 4.75 -0.14 -18.07
N VAL A 393 4.12 0.02 -19.24
CA VAL A 393 3.08 1.06 -19.48
C VAL A 393 1.68 0.46 -19.61
N GLU A 394 1.58 -0.79 -20.04
CA GLU A 394 0.31 -1.51 -20.10
C GLU A 394 0.04 -2.10 -18.72
N HIS A 395 -1.23 -2.22 -18.31
CA HIS A 395 -1.56 -3.04 -17.13
C HIS A 395 -0.79 -4.36 -17.27
N MET A 396 -0.23 -4.91 -16.18
CA MET A 396 0.47 -6.20 -16.12
C MET A 396 -0.38 -7.40 -16.58
N THR A 397 -1.43 -7.16 -17.34
CA THR A 397 -2.17 -8.08 -18.17
C THR A 397 -1.40 -8.59 -19.39
N GLY A 398 -0.35 -7.89 -19.85
CA GLY A 398 0.39 -8.24 -21.07
C GLY A 398 1.89 -8.53 -20.92
N SER A 399 2.56 -7.93 -19.93
CA SER A 399 3.99 -8.14 -19.65
C SER A 399 4.17 -9.38 -18.78
N THR A 400 4.63 -10.50 -19.36
CA THR A 400 4.94 -11.71 -18.57
C THR A 400 6.07 -11.42 -17.58
N LEU A 401 6.12 -12.14 -16.47
CA LEU A 401 7.23 -12.04 -15.50
C LEU A 401 8.60 -12.29 -16.16
N GLU A 402 8.62 -13.00 -17.29
CA GLU A 402 9.79 -13.16 -18.16
C GLU A 402 10.21 -11.84 -18.80
N ALA A 403 9.28 -11.01 -19.28
CA ALA A 403 9.58 -9.69 -19.81
C ALA A 403 10.15 -8.77 -18.71
N MET A 404 9.63 -8.86 -17.48
CA MET A 404 10.17 -8.14 -16.32
C MET A 404 11.59 -8.63 -15.96
N ALA A 405 11.80 -9.94 -15.89
CA ALA A 405 13.11 -10.54 -15.62
C ALA A 405 14.13 -10.16 -16.71
N LEU A 406 13.73 -10.26 -17.98
CA LEU A 406 14.55 -9.88 -19.13
C LEU A 406 14.87 -8.38 -19.12
N ALA A 407 13.93 -7.53 -18.68
CA ALA A 407 14.17 -6.11 -18.50
C ALA A 407 15.28 -5.86 -17.46
N VAL A 408 15.17 -6.46 -16.28
CA VAL A 408 16.22 -6.37 -15.24
C VAL A 408 17.56 -6.90 -15.76
N GLU A 409 17.58 -8.08 -16.37
CA GLU A 409 18.79 -8.73 -16.89
C GLU A 409 19.50 -7.92 -17.97
N ARG A 410 18.74 -7.25 -18.84
CA ARG A 410 19.28 -6.43 -19.94
C ARG A 410 19.41 -4.96 -19.59
N ALA A 411 19.03 -4.55 -18.38
CA ALA A 411 19.21 -3.18 -17.92
C ALA A 411 20.70 -2.88 -17.72
N ALA A 412 21.12 -1.70 -18.20
CA ALA A 412 22.39 -1.08 -17.86
C ALA A 412 22.33 -0.47 -16.44
N VAL A 413 21.16 0.04 -16.07
CA VAL A 413 20.87 0.65 -14.77
C VAL A 413 19.37 0.60 -14.53
N VAL A 414 18.98 0.47 -13.27
CA VAL A 414 17.58 0.44 -12.84
C VAL A 414 17.28 1.69 -12.01
N LEU A 415 16.31 2.47 -12.45
CA LEU A 415 15.76 3.59 -11.69
C LEU A 415 14.73 3.03 -10.72
N VAL A 416 15.02 3.11 -9.42
CA VAL A 416 14.12 2.61 -8.36
C VAL A 416 13.31 3.79 -7.82
N CYS A 417 12.03 3.87 -8.18
CA CYS A 417 11.14 4.96 -7.81
C CYS A 417 10.54 4.74 -6.42
N MET A 418 11.27 5.19 -5.42
CA MET A 418 10.97 5.06 -4.01
C MET A 418 9.71 5.83 -3.61
N SER A 419 8.76 5.08 -3.07
CA SER A 419 7.59 5.55 -2.36
C SER A 419 7.15 4.48 -1.37
N GLU A 420 6.24 4.84 -0.47
CA GLU A 420 5.63 3.93 0.47
C GLU A 420 4.89 2.80 -0.26
N LYS A 421 4.12 3.16 -1.30
CA LYS A 421 3.39 2.19 -2.13
C LYS A 421 4.34 1.26 -2.88
N TYR A 422 5.48 1.77 -3.34
CA TYR A 422 6.53 0.96 -3.95
C TYR A 422 7.05 -0.10 -2.97
N LYS A 423 7.33 0.28 -1.72
CA LYS A 423 7.79 -0.66 -0.71
C LYS A 423 6.73 -1.71 -0.35
N SER A 424 5.46 -1.34 -0.36
CA SER A 424 4.36 -2.26 -0.07
C SER A 424 3.98 -3.19 -1.24
N SER A 425 4.55 -2.97 -2.43
CA SER A 425 4.20 -3.72 -3.63
C SER A 425 5.04 -4.99 -3.77
N ALA A 426 4.38 -6.15 -3.82
CA ALA A 426 5.01 -7.45 -4.08
C ALA A 426 5.79 -7.45 -5.42
N ASN A 427 5.25 -6.79 -6.44
CA ASN A 427 5.86 -6.69 -7.77
C ASN A 427 7.19 -5.93 -7.67
N CYS A 428 7.15 -4.73 -7.10
CA CYS A 428 8.31 -3.86 -6.95
C CYS A 428 9.39 -4.48 -6.06
N ARG A 429 8.97 -5.22 -5.02
CA ARG A 429 9.89 -5.97 -4.16
C ARG A 429 10.56 -7.11 -4.92
N THR A 430 9.81 -7.89 -5.71
CA THR A 430 10.37 -8.98 -6.54
C THR A 430 11.40 -8.46 -7.54
N GLU A 431 11.07 -7.38 -8.24
CA GLU A 431 12.01 -6.71 -9.16
C GLU A 431 13.27 -6.26 -8.41
N SER A 432 13.11 -5.56 -7.29
CA SER A 432 14.20 -5.05 -6.47
C SER A 432 15.13 -6.14 -5.94
N GLU A 433 14.57 -7.24 -5.43
CA GLU A 433 15.36 -8.39 -4.97
C GLU A 433 16.11 -9.05 -6.12
N TYR A 434 15.53 -9.07 -7.33
CA TYR A 434 16.21 -9.59 -8.50
C TYR A 434 17.34 -8.67 -9.00
N VAL A 435 17.09 -7.36 -9.04
CA VAL A 435 18.09 -6.32 -9.33
C VAL A 435 19.27 -6.44 -8.35
N PHE A 436 19.00 -6.61 -7.06
CA PHE A 436 20.01 -6.82 -6.02
C PHE A 436 20.82 -8.09 -6.25
N ARG A 437 20.14 -9.21 -6.54
CA ARG A 437 20.77 -10.52 -6.79
C ARG A 437 21.72 -10.48 -7.98
N LEU A 438 21.31 -9.84 -9.07
CA LEU A 438 22.13 -9.66 -10.26
C LEU A 438 23.19 -8.55 -10.11
N ARG A 439 23.25 -7.89 -8.94
CA ARG A 439 24.15 -6.76 -8.65
C ARG A 439 24.06 -5.66 -9.70
N LYS A 440 22.83 -5.40 -10.18
CA LYS A 440 22.57 -4.33 -11.14
C LYS A 440 22.77 -2.98 -10.50
N ASP A 441 23.21 -2.03 -11.31
CA ASP A 441 23.38 -0.66 -10.86
C ASP A 441 22.02 0.00 -10.63
N ILE A 442 21.89 0.74 -9.53
CA ILE A 442 20.62 1.30 -9.06
C ILE A 442 20.78 2.81 -8.92
N ILE A 443 19.85 3.57 -9.50
CA ILE A 443 19.70 5.00 -9.21
C ILE A 443 18.35 5.21 -8.51
N PRO A 444 18.34 5.56 -7.22
CA PRO A 444 17.10 5.81 -6.50
C PRO A 444 16.46 7.15 -6.92
N LEU A 445 15.16 7.14 -7.20
CA LEU A 445 14.34 8.32 -7.44
C LEU A 445 13.31 8.43 -6.34
N ARG A 446 13.22 9.56 -5.64
CA ARG A 446 12.15 9.80 -4.67
C ARG A 446 10.94 10.39 -5.39
N VAL A 447 9.86 9.63 -5.49
CA VAL A 447 8.63 10.08 -6.17
C VAL A 447 7.51 10.47 -5.19
N GLN A 448 7.71 10.26 -3.90
CA GLN A 448 6.82 10.72 -2.82
C GLN A 448 7.55 11.75 -1.95
N SER A 449 6.91 12.91 -1.74
CA SER A 449 7.53 14.03 -1.03
C SER A 449 7.91 13.64 0.40
N GLY A 450 9.13 13.96 0.81
CA GLY A 450 9.63 13.66 2.16
C GLY A 450 9.83 12.18 2.49
N TYR A 451 9.56 11.26 1.55
CA TYR A 451 9.75 9.83 1.78
C TYR A 451 11.22 9.48 2.02
N ARG A 452 11.46 8.55 2.95
CA ARG A 452 12.78 8.00 3.27
C ARG A 452 12.63 6.48 3.33
N PRO A 453 13.33 5.72 2.48
CA PRO A 453 13.21 4.28 2.46
C PRO A 453 13.80 3.68 3.75
N ASP A 454 13.14 2.67 4.30
CA ASP A 454 13.68 1.84 5.38
C ASP A 454 13.48 0.33 5.09
N GLY A 455 13.88 -0.52 6.03
CA GLY A 455 13.78 -1.98 5.88
C GLY A 455 14.47 -2.50 4.62
N TRP A 456 13.78 -3.37 3.87
CA TRP A 456 14.33 -3.98 2.66
C TRP A 456 14.70 -2.96 1.58
N LEU A 457 13.89 -1.91 1.40
CA LEU A 457 14.14 -0.87 0.40
C LEU A 457 15.29 0.05 0.82
N GLY A 458 15.38 0.35 2.12
CA GLY A 458 16.52 1.07 2.69
C GLY A 458 17.84 0.32 2.51
N MET A 459 17.85 -1.00 2.72
CA MET A 459 19.01 -1.85 2.46
C MET A 459 19.37 -1.90 0.97
N LEU A 460 18.38 -2.01 0.09
CA LEU A 460 18.59 -2.03 -1.37
C LEU A 460 19.27 -0.74 -1.85
N VAL A 461 18.73 0.41 -1.44
CA VAL A 461 19.18 1.74 -1.86
C VAL A 461 20.53 2.09 -1.22
N GLY A 462 20.72 1.76 0.07
CA GLY A 462 21.95 2.01 0.79
C GLY A 462 22.27 3.51 0.90
N THR A 463 23.52 3.89 0.67
CA THR A 463 24.00 5.28 0.71
C THR A 463 23.98 5.98 -0.66
N ARG A 464 23.30 5.41 -1.65
CA ARG A 464 23.26 5.97 -3.01
C ARG A 464 22.57 7.33 -3.01
N LEU A 465 23.09 8.25 -3.82
CA LEU A 465 22.45 9.54 -4.07
C LEU A 465 21.09 9.33 -4.70
N TYR A 466 20.05 9.92 -4.12
CA TYR A 466 18.71 9.90 -4.69
C TYR A 466 18.35 11.24 -5.31
N PHE A 467 17.51 11.21 -6.34
CA PHE A 467 16.99 12.42 -6.99
C PHE A 467 15.52 12.62 -6.63
N ASP A 468 15.16 13.85 -6.26
CA ASP A 468 13.78 14.15 -5.85
C ASP A 468 12.91 14.52 -7.05
N PHE A 469 11.90 13.69 -7.28
CA PHE A 469 10.97 13.72 -8.41
C PHE A 469 9.51 13.78 -7.91
N SER A 470 9.30 14.11 -6.62
CA SER A 470 7.98 14.15 -6.00
C SER A 470 7.07 15.29 -6.48
N SER A 471 7.58 16.20 -7.31
CA SER A 471 6.81 17.24 -7.99
C SER A 471 7.47 17.61 -9.31
N GLU A 472 6.71 18.21 -10.23
CA GLU A 472 7.24 18.62 -11.54
C GLU A 472 8.41 19.59 -11.42
N LYS A 473 8.35 20.52 -10.46
CA LYS A 473 9.43 21.48 -10.18
C LYS A 473 10.71 20.75 -9.74
N HIS A 474 10.59 19.80 -8.81
CA HIS A 474 11.74 19.03 -8.34
C HIS A 474 12.32 18.16 -9.45
N MET A 475 11.46 17.48 -10.22
CA MET A 475 11.82 16.69 -11.40
C MET A 475 12.63 17.53 -12.41
N GLN A 476 12.11 18.69 -12.84
CA GLN A 476 12.81 19.57 -13.79
C GLN A 476 14.19 20.01 -13.26
N SER A 477 14.27 20.38 -11.98
CA SER A 477 15.53 20.82 -11.36
C SER A 477 16.58 19.71 -11.20
N ASN A 478 16.15 18.45 -11.10
CA ASN A 478 17.02 17.29 -10.87
C ASN A 478 17.29 16.48 -12.14
N LEU A 479 16.56 16.70 -13.25
CA LEU A 479 16.76 15.99 -14.50
C LEU A 479 18.20 16.09 -15.01
N SER A 480 18.79 17.29 -15.01
CA SER A 480 20.18 17.50 -15.44
C SER A 480 21.20 16.78 -14.55
N LYS A 481 20.87 16.53 -13.28
CA LYS A 481 21.72 15.76 -12.36
C LYS A 481 21.55 14.25 -12.61
N LEU A 482 20.31 13.81 -12.84
CA LEU A 482 20.03 12.42 -13.23
C LEU A 482 20.73 12.05 -14.54
N LEU A 483 20.69 12.91 -15.56
CA LEU A 483 21.37 12.67 -16.83
C LEU A 483 22.89 12.58 -16.67
N ARG A 484 23.47 13.39 -15.78
CA ARG A 484 24.90 13.31 -15.43
C ARG A 484 25.25 12.02 -14.71
N GLU A 485 24.39 11.59 -13.77
CA GLU A 485 24.54 10.31 -13.10
C GLU A 485 24.48 9.17 -14.12
N LEU A 486 23.40 9.09 -14.92
CA LEU A 486 23.23 8.07 -15.97
C LEU A 486 24.43 7.96 -16.92
N ALA A 487 25.04 9.08 -17.29
CA ALA A 487 26.21 9.15 -18.15
C ALA A 487 26.02 8.40 -19.48
N ASN A 488 26.68 7.26 -19.68
CA ASN A 488 26.54 6.43 -20.88
C ASN A 488 25.65 5.19 -20.66
N ARG A 489 25.17 4.96 -19.43
CA ARG A 489 24.32 3.80 -19.07
C ARG A 489 22.98 3.91 -19.81
N GLY A 490 22.81 3.10 -20.84
CA GLY A 490 21.58 3.03 -21.63
C GLY A 490 21.48 3.95 -22.85
N LYS A 491 22.57 4.62 -23.26
CA LYS A 491 22.57 5.44 -24.50
C LYS A 491 22.53 4.58 -25.75
N ILE A 492 21.74 5.00 -26.75
CA ILE A 492 21.60 4.31 -28.05
C ILE A 492 22.90 4.43 -28.88
N HIS A 493 23.65 5.53 -28.70
CA HIS A 493 24.99 5.71 -29.24
C HIS A 493 25.93 6.15 -28.10
N PRO A 494 26.77 5.26 -27.52
CA PRO A 494 27.77 5.68 -26.56
C PRO A 494 28.83 6.52 -27.30
N VAL A 495 28.72 7.84 -27.19
CA VAL A 495 29.76 8.74 -27.68
C VAL A 495 31.02 8.48 -26.84
N ALA A 496 32.09 8.07 -27.50
CA ALA A 496 33.42 8.03 -26.91
C ALA A 496 33.79 9.46 -26.51
N SER A 497 33.71 9.76 -25.20
CA SER A 497 34.28 10.90 -24.49
C SER A 497 34.54 12.18 -25.29
N GLU A 498 33.60 13.13 -25.23
CA GLU A 498 33.89 14.56 -25.37
C GLU A 498 33.32 15.35 -24.19
N VAL A 499 34.06 15.35 -23.08
CA VAL A 499 33.83 16.23 -21.91
C VAL A 499 34.44 17.62 -22.16
N LYS A 500 34.37 18.15 -23.40
CA LYS A 500 35.02 19.44 -23.74
C LYS A 500 34.08 20.55 -24.20
N GLU A 501 32.80 20.29 -24.46
CA GLU A 501 31.90 21.35 -24.97
C GLU A 501 31.01 22.03 -23.90
N ILE A 502 30.89 21.48 -22.69
CA ILE A 502 30.05 22.09 -21.64
C ILE A 502 30.73 23.30 -20.99
N ASP A 503 32.07 23.32 -20.92
CA ASP A 503 32.81 24.47 -20.37
C ASP A 503 32.80 25.69 -21.31
N ALA A 504 32.72 25.48 -22.63
CA ALA A 504 32.67 26.56 -23.62
C ALA A 504 31.31 27.29 -23.66
N ILE A 505 30.23 26.67 -23.18
CA ILE A 505 28.91 27.29 -23.09
C ILE A 505 28.80 28.17 -21.83
N ASN A 506 29.46 27.79 -20.73
CA ASN A 506 29.44 28.55 -19.48
C ASN A 506 30.25 29.85 -19.55
N GLU A 507 31.33 29.92 -20.34
CA GLU A 507 32.05 31.18 -20.57
C GLU A 507 31.23 32.22 -21.37
N LYS A 508 30.38 31.77 -22.30
CA LYS A 508 29.55 32.67 -23.11
C LYS A 508 28.37 33.28 -22.35
N ILE A 509 27.87 32.60 -21.32
CA ILE A 509 26.72 33.08 -20.52
C ILE A 509 27.18 34.12 -19.46
N GLN A 510 28.41 34.03 -18.94
CA GLN A 510 28.94 35.01 -17.99
C GLN A 510 29.31 36.36 -18.62
N THR A 511 29.56 36.41 -19.93
CA THR A 511 29.86 37.66 -20.65
C THR A 511 28.62 38.50 -20.99
N SER A 512 27.42 37.92 -20.99
CA SER A 512 26.18 38.63 -21.36
C SER A 512 25.46 39.32 -20.19
N GLU A 513 25.81 39.03 -18.93
CA GLU A 513 25.14 39.60 -17.75
C GLU A 513 25.88 40.78 -17.09
N LYS A 514 27.02 41.22 -17.65
CA LYS A 514 27.83 42.33 -17.09
C LYS A 514 27.67 43.69 -17.77
N SER A 515 26.70 43.83 -18.66
CA SER A 515 26.38 45.09 -19.32
C SER A 515 24.94 45.47 -19.04
N LEU A 516 24.64 45.94 -17.82
CA LEU A 516 23.53 46.83 -17.46
C LEU A 516 23.54 47.01 -15.92
N THR A 517 24.32 47.98 -15.45
CA THR A 517 24.03 48.87 -14.29
C THR A 517 25.27 49.74 -14.03
N SER A 518 25.19 50.99 -14.46
CA SER A 518 26.14 52.04 -14.12
C SER A 518 25.38 53.17 -13.43
N SER A 519 25.62 53.37 -12.14
CA SER A 519 25.66 54.70 -11.51
C SER A 519 26.36 54.64 -10.15
N ASP A 520 27.61 55.11 -10.17
CA ASP A 520 28.49 55.52 -9.06
C ASP A 520 27.94 56.82 -8.39
N PRO A 521 28.60 57.48 -7.39
CA PRO A 521 29.79 57.10 -6.62
C PRO A 521 29.75 57.45 -5.10
N THR A 522 30.77 56.95 -4.37
CA THR A 522 31.64 57.65 -3.38
C THR A 522 31.89 56.90 -2.06
N GLY A 523 33.18 56.78 -1.67
CA GLY A 523 33.58 56.82 -0.25
C GLY A 523 34.45 55.69 0.33
N LYS A 524 35.75 55.70 0.02
CA LYS A 524 36.92 55.47 0.91
C LYS A 524 36.97 54.28 1.92
N LYS A 525 37.98 53.43 1.65
CA LYS A 525 39.17 53.07 2.48
C LYS A 525 39.09 52.15 3.73
N GLU A 526 39.95 51.12 3.64
CA GLU A 526 40.89 50.59 4.66
C GLU A 526 40.35 49.76 5.84
N ALA A 527 40.73 48.47 5.95
CA ALA A 527 41.90 48.01 6.73
C ALA A 527 42.00 46.47 6.90
N GLN A 528 43.23 45.96 6.69
CA GLN A 528 43.98 44.89 7.41
C GLN A 528 43.46 43.44 7.45
N GLN A 529 44.16 42.49 6.80
CA GLN A 529 45.22 41.59 7.33
C GLN A 529 44.65 40.52 8.30
N VAL A 530 44.95 39.22 8.22
CA VAL A 530 46.25 38.53 8.17
C VAL A 530 46.04 37.12 7.57
N GLY A 531 47.00 36.63 6.78
CA GLY A 531 46.96 35.30 6.18
C GLY A 531 47.55 34.18 7.03
N ALA A 532 47.28 32.95 6.60
CA ALA A 532 48.17 31.81 6.80
C ALA A 532 48.14 30.94 5.53
N LYS A 533 49.28 30.86 4.84
CA LYS A 533 49.55 29.89 3.77
C LYS A 533 49.61 28.50 4.40
N GLN A 534 48.74 27.58 3.97
CA GLN A 534 48.96 26.14 4.13
C GLN A 534 49.36 25.54 2.78
N LEU A 535 50.53 24.88 2.77
CA LEU A 535 50.94 23.94 1.74
C LEU A 535 49.94 22.76 1.66
N PRO A 536 49.85 22.04 0.53
CA PRO A 536 48.85 20.99 0.35
C PRO A 536 49.13 19.81 1.30
N MET A 537 48.18 19.57 2.20
CA MET A 537 48.15 18.38 3.03
C MET A 537 47.79 17.18 2.14
N VAL A 538 48.77 16.33 1.82
CA VAL A 538 48.49 14.98 1.29
C VAL A 538 47.76 14.22 2.40
N THR A 539 46.44 14.08 2.26
CA THR A 539 45.57 13.43 3.25
C THR A 539 45.85 11.94 3.32
N ARG A 540 46.08 11.43 4.54
CA ARG A 540 46.53 10.08 4.87
C ARG A 540 45.49 8.96 4.68
N ASP A 541 44.24 9.32 4.35
CA ASP A 541 43.12 8.37 4.15
C ASP A 541 43.37 7.37 3.00
N LEU A 542 44.30 7.67 2.08
CA LEU A 542 44.63 6.84 0.92
C LEU A 542 45.46 5.57 1.24
N ILE A 543 46.06 5.47 2.43
CA ILE A 543 46.97 4.37 2.74
C ILE A 543 46.18 3.13 3.17
N THR A 544 45.16 3.31 4.02
CA THR A 544 44.32 2.22 4.54
C THR A 544 43.45 1.60 3.44
N GLU A 545 43.03 2.36 2.43
CA GLU A 545 42.31 1.83 1.24
C GLU A 545 43.15 0.82 0.44
N ARG A 546 44.47 0.83 0.59
CA ARG A 546 45.40 -0.09 -0.10
C ARG A 546 45.84 -1.28 0.76
N TRP A 547 45.34 -1.41 1.99
CA TRP A 547 45.70 -2.52 2.87
C TRP A 547 45.02 -3.81 2.41
N GLY A 548 45.82 -4.86 2.23
CA GLY A 548 45.34 -6.22 2.11
C GLY A 548 45.13 -6.86 3.48
N GLN A 549 44.80 -8.15 3.48
CA GLN A 549 44.49 -8.88 4.71
C GLN A 549 45.72 -9.03 5.63
N GLN A 550 46.93 -9.06 5.06
CA GLN A 550 48.18 -9.15 5.82
C GLN A 550 48.47 -7.86 6.61
N GLU A 551 48.19 -6.70 6.01
CA GLU A 551 48.33 -5.41 6.66
C GLU A 551 47.30 -5.23 7.78
N VAL A 552 46.05 -5.69 7.57
CA VAL A 552 45.02 -5.71 8.62
C VAL A 552 45.40 -6.63 9.77
N ALA A 553 45.93 -7.82 9.48
CA ALA A 553 46.41 -8.77 10.50
C ALA A 553 47.56 -8.18 11.33
N LYS A 554 48.51 -7.52 10.67
CA LYS A 554 49.60 -6.79 11.34
C LYS A 554 49.06 -5.66 12.21
N TRP A 555 48.12 -4.87 11.70
CA TRP A 555 47.49 -3.79 12.46
C TRP A 555 46.73 -4.28 13.70
N LEU A 556 46.01 -5.40 13.61
CA LEU A 556 45.35 -6.02 14.77
C LEU A 556 46.38 -6.45 15.82
N THR A 557 47.50 -7.04 15.39
CA THR A 557 48.58 -7.46 16.28
C THR A 557 49.22 -6.26 16.99
N ASP A 558 49.54 -5.20 16.25
CA ASP A 558 50.12 -3.95 16.77
C ASP A 558 49.19 -3.25 17.78
N ASN A 559 47.87 -3.44 17.65
CA ASN A 559 46.86 -2.88 18.55
C ASN A 559 46.43 -3.81 19.69
N LYS A 560 47.21 -4.87 19.98
CA LYS A 560 46.93 -5.85 21.05
C LYS A 560 45.61 -6.60 20.86
N LEU A 561 45.28 -6.92 19.61
CA LEU A 561 44.12 -7.71 19.17
C LEU A 561 44.56 -8.91 18.31
N GLY A 562 45.81 -9.35 18.46
CA GLY A 562 46.42 -10.44 17.67
C GLY A 562 45.65 -11.76 17.78
N GLN A 563 44.98 -12.04 18.90
CA GLN A 563 44.17 -13.27 19.04
C GLN A 563 42.94 -13.34 18.12
N PHE A 564 42.60 -12.25 17.43
CA PHE A 564 41.46 -12.18 16.51
C PHE A 564 41.87 -12.19 15.04
N VAL A 565 43.16 -12.30 14.71
CA VAL A 565 43.66 -12.26 13.32
C VAL A 565 42.94 -13.28 12.43
N ASP A 566 42.78 -14.53 12.90
CA ASP A 566 42.08 -15.58 12.14
C ASP A 566 40.61 -15.23 11.85
N ARG A 567 39.96 -14.48 12.75
CA ARG A 567 38.56 -14.04 12.59
C ARG A 567 38.42 -12.84 11.64
N PHE A 568 39.52 -12.15 11.36
CA PHE A 568 39.60 -11.05 10.40
C PHE A 568 40.23 -11.49 9.07
N ALA A 569 40.39 -12.79 8.82
CA ALA A 569 41.06 -13.31 7.62
C ALA A 569 40.41 -12.86 6.30
N THR A 570 39.13 -12.50 6.30
CA THR A 570 38.40 -12.01 5.12
C THR A 570 38.25 -10.48 5.09
N ILE A 571 38.81 -9.75 6.05
CA ILE A 571 38.64 -8.30 6.20
C ILE A 571 39.91 -7.59 5.72
N ASP A 572 39.77 -6.82 4.65
CA ASP A 572 40.81 -5.95 4.10
C ASP A 572 40.64 -4.49 4.58
N GLY A 573 41.55 -3.61 4.15
CA GLY A 573 41.53 -2.20 4.52
C GLY A 573 40.21 -1.47 4.22
N PRO A 574 39.64 -1.60 3.01
CA PRO A 574 38.33 -1.05 2.68
C PRO A 574 37.20 -1.55 3.59
N LEU A 575 37.14 -2.84 3.90
CA LEU A 575 36.15 -3.39 4.83
C LEU A 575 36.36 -2.88 6.25
N LEU A 576 37.62 -2.71 6.69
CA LEU A 576 37.94 -2.13 7.99
C LEU A 576 37.48 -0.66 8.08
N LEU A 577 37.59 0.11 6.99
CA LEU A 577 37.03 1.47 6.90
C LEU A 577 35.50 1.48 6.88
N GLU A 578 34.85 0.49 6.26
CA GLU A 578 33.39 0.33 6.36
C GLU A 578 32.94 -0.01 7.77
N MET A 579 33.65 -0.90 8.48
CA MET A 579 33.39 -1.17 9.90
C MET A 579 33.47 0.13 10.73
N ARG A 580 34.40 1.05 10.39
CA ARG A 580 34.52 2.37 11.03
C ARG A 580 33.30 3.26 10.77
N ARG A 581 32.68 3.16 9.58
CA ARG A 581 31.46 3.90 9.19
C ARG A 581 30.22 3.31 9.87
N VAL A 582 30.06 1.99 9.86
CA VAL A 582 28.99 1.26 10.55
C VAL A 582 28.98 1.59 12.04
N ARG A 583 30.16 1.69 12.67
CA ARG A 583 30.31 2.14 14.07
C ARG A 583 29.64 3.49 14.35
N LYS A 584 29.62 4.42 13.38
CA LYS A 584 28.98 5.74 13.52
C LYS A 584 27.50 5.73 13.13
N ALA A 585 27.13 5.01 12.07
CA ALA A 585 25.77 5.01 11.53
C ALA A 585 24.81 4.05 12.27
N ALA A 586 25.34 2.94 12.80
CA ALA A 586 24.57 1.89 13.49
C ALA A 586 25.40 1.24 14.63
N PRO A 587 25.64 1.95 15.75
CA PRO A 587 26.52 1.50 16.83
C PRO A 587 26.06 0.20 17.52
N GLU A 588 24.76 0.01 17.69
CA GLU A 588 24.16 -1.22 18.24
C GLU A 588 24.50 -2.46 17.40
N PHE A 589 24.33 -2.36 16.07
CA PHE A 589 24.67 -3.41 15.13
C PHE A 589 26.18 -3.69 15.13
N PHE A 590 27.00 -2.62 15.12
CA PHE A 590 28.46 -2.74 15.18
C PHE A 590 28.93 -3.54 16.40
N TYR A 591 28.50 -3.18 17.61
CA TYR A 591 28.93 -3.88 18.83
C TYR A 591 28.36 -5.30 18.90
N ARG A 592 27.15 -5.53 18.39
CA ARG A 592 26.56 -6.87 18.32
C ARG A 592 27.37 -7.80 17.41
N THR A 593 27.77 -7.34 16.22
CA THR A 593 28.63 -8.10 15.29
C THR A 593 29.99 -8.42 15.90
N LEU A 594 30.63 -7.48 16.62
CA LEU A 594 31.90 -7.76 17.30
C LEU A 594 31.75 -8.87 18.36
N GLN A 595 30.62 -8.91 19.07
CA GLN A 595 30.38 -9.89 20.14
C GLN A 595 29.84 -11.24 19.64
N GLN A 596 28.97 -11.25 18.63
CA GLN A 596 28.31 -12.46 18.14
C GLN A 596 29.08 -13.14 17.02
N ASP A 597 29.62 -12.38 16.06
CA ASP A 597 30.24 -12.95 14.87
C ASP A 597 31.76 -13.05 15.02
N LEU A 598 32.38 -12.04 15.64
CA LEU A 598 33.83 -12.02 15.88
C LEU A 598 34.20 -12.48 17.30
N HIS A 599 33.20 -12.88 18.10
CA HIS A 599 33.31 -13.33 19.50
C HIS A 599 34.34 -12.56 20.33
N MET A 600 34.32 -11.23 20.22
CA MET A 600 35.11 -10.32 21.03
C MET A 600 34.38 -10.07 22.36
N ASP A 601 35.09 -10.22 23.48
CA ASP A 601 34.56 -9.74 24.75
C ASP A 601 34.43 -8.21 24.75
N LEU A 602 33.74 -7.66 25.76
CA LEU A 602 33.50 -6.23 25.87
C LEU A 602 34.80 -5.40 25.86
N SER A 603 35.87 -5.91 26.47
CA SER A 603 37.15 -5.20 26.57
C SER A 603 37.86 -5.13 25.22
N ALA A 604 37.82 -6.22 24.46
CA ALA A 604 38.37 -6.32 23.12
C ALA A 604 37.56 -5.50 22.11
N ALA A 605 36.21 -5.52 22.21
CA ALA A 605 35.33 -4.75 21.34
C ALA A 605 35.50 -3.24 21.52
N LEU A 606 35.65 -2.76 22.77
CA LEU A 606 35.92 -1.34 23.05
C LEU A 606 37.31 -0.92 22.57
N ARG A 607 38.33 -1.76 22.76
CA ARG A 607 39.68 -1.51 22.25
C ARG A 607 39.70 -1.46 20.72
N PHE A 608 39.04 -2.41 20.05
CA PHE A 608 38.89 -2.41 18.60
C PHE A 608 38.17 -1.15 18.10
N SER A 609 37.04 -0.78 18.71
CA SER A 609 36.29 0.45 18.41
C SER A 609 37.16 1.72 18.53
N GLN A 610 38.03 1.77 19.55
CA GLN A 610 38.95 2.89 19.77
C GLN A 610 40.07 2.92 18.71
N CYS A 611 40.70 1.78 18.41
CA CYS A 611 41.74 1.66 17.40
C CYS A 611 41.17 1.97 16.00
N LEU A 612 39.97 1.49 15.71
CA LEU A 612 39.23 1.77 14.48
C LEU A 612 38.90 3.26 14.32
N GLY A 613 38.62 3.96 15.43
CA GLY A 613 38.46 5.41 15.44
C GLY A 613 39.72 6.18 15.04
N LYS A 614 40.90 5.62 15.33
CA LYS A 614 42.24 6.21 15.10
C LYS A 614 42.84 5.88 13.74
N LEU A 615 42.27 4.94 12.97
CA LEU A 615 42.63 4.76 11.56
C LEU A 615 42.31 6.05 10.81
N VAL A 616 43.32 6.63 10.15
CA VAL A 616 43.17 7.79 9.25
C VAL A 616 43.26 7.23 7.85
#